data_AF-A0A229SXY8-F1
#
_entry.id   AF-A0A229SXY8-F1
#
_cell.length_a   1.000
_cell.length_b   1.000
_cell.length_c   1.000
_cell.angle_alpha   90.00
_cell.angle_beta   90.00
_cell.angle_gamma   90.00
#
_symmetry.space_group_name_H-M   'P 1'
#
loop_
_entity.id
_entity.type
_entity.pdbx_description
1 polymer ?
#
loop_
_entity_poly.entity_id
_entity_poly.type
_entity_poly.pdbx_seq_one_letter_code
_entity_poly.pdbx_strand_id
1 'polypeptide(L)'
;MLSAYCLAGCLMEHFAVFSGWTAVGTAEFRTVQTSQGHGSGLVYVVPKIALTAFVIVLLAGAPDAIPSWPLWAGLAALTASWLSFAVIQLPIQLAIRQTADRAAIARLLRTDWIRVAAMAAHFAFAVIAIARTAS
;
A
#
# COMPACT_ATOMS: atom_id res chain seq x y z
N MET A 1 -14.99 -3.73 -2.85
CA MET A 1 -14.84 -2.25 -2.96
C MET A 1 -13.62 -1.75 -2.18
N LEU A 2 -13.47 -2.05 -0.88
CA LEU A 2 -12.33 -1.56 -0.08
C LEU A 2 -10.95 -2.08 -0.53
N SER A 3 -10.83 -3.36 -0.94
CA SER A 3 -9.58 -3.89 -1.51
C SER A 3 -9.18 -3.18 -2.80
N ALA A 4 -10.14 -2.88 -3.68
CA ALA A 4 -9.87 -2.11 -4.91
C ALA A 4 -9.46 -0.66 -4.59
N TYR A 5 -10.11 -0.04 -3.61
CA TYR A 5 -9.75 1.30 -3.14
C TYR A 5 -8.32 1.33 -2.57
N CYS A 6 -7.93 0.34 -1.76
CA CYS A 6 -6.57 0.25 -1.23
C CYS A 6 -5.54 -0.05 -2.33
N LEU A 7 -5.89 -0.87 -3.34
CA LEU A 7 -5.04 -1.06 -4.50
C LEU A 7 -4.84 0.23 -5.29
N ALA A 8 -5.92 0.99 -5.54
CA ALA A 8 -5.85 2.28 -6.19
C ALA A 8 -5.00 3.28 -5.38
N GLY A 9 -5.20 3.34 -4.05
CA GLY A 9 -4.39 4.16 -3.15
C GLY A 9 -2.91 3.78 -3.16
N CYS A 10 -2.59 2.49 -3.25
CA CYS A 10 -1.22 1.99 -3.38
C CYS A 10 -0.60 2.38 -4.73
N LEU A 11 -1.37 2.32 -5.82
CA LEU A 11 -0.94 2.73 -7.15
C LEU A 11 -0.84 4.25 -7.30
N MET A 12 -1.58 5.01 -6.48
CA MET A 12 -1.61 6.47 -6.49
C MET A 12 -0.48 7.11 -5.69
N GLU A 13 0.51 6.37 -5.17
CA GLU A 13 1.60 6.97 -4.40
C GLU A 13 2.31 8.05 -5.24
N HIS A 14 1.93 9.30 -4.95
CA HIS A 14 2.08 10.42 -5.86
C HIS A 14 3.56 10.73 -6.13
N PHE A 15 4.41 10.45 -5.14
CA PHE A 15 5.86 10.58 -5.23
C PHE A 15 6.52 9.61 -6.21
N ALA A 16 5.96 8.40 -6.31
CA ALA A 16 6.52 7.35 -7.14
C ALA A 16 6.02 7.46 -8.59
N VAL A 17 4.75 7.84 -8.75
CA VAL A 17 4.07 7.83 -10.06
C VAL A 17 4.09 9.20 -10.74
N PHE A 18 4.03 10.31 -9.98
CA PHE A 18 4.13 11.66 -10.52
C PHE A 18 5.47 12.29 -10.10
N SER A 19 6.51 12.09 -10.91
CA SER A 19 7.87 12.56 -10.63
C SER A 19 8.07 14.08 -10.80
N GLY A 20 7.10 14.90 -10.40
CA GLY A 20 7.21 16.37 -10.44
C GLY A 20 8.38 16.91 -9.62
N TRP A 21 8.94 16.09 -8.73
CA TRP A 21 10.14 16.40 -7.96
C TRP A 21 11.42 16.54 -8.80
N THR A 22 11.47 16.05 -10.05
CA THR A 22 12.62 16.29 -10.94
C THR A 22 12.68 17.71 -11.48
N ALA A 23 11.55 18.42 -11.46
CA ALA A 23 11.43 19.79 -11.96
C ALA A 23 11.75 20.87 -10.91
N VAL A 24 12.03 20.48 -9.66
CA VAL A 24 12.29 21.41 -8.55
C VAL A 24 13.73 21.32 -8.05
N GLY A 25 14.27 22.45 -7.58
CA GLY A 25 15.59 22.53 -6.96
C GLY A 25 15.63 21.81 -5.61
N THR A 26 16.84 21.64 -5.10
CA THR A 26 17.08 20.98 -3.79
C THR A 26 16.45 21.76 -2.63
N ALA A 27 16.35 23.08 -2.75
CA ALA A 27 15.74 23.94 -1.74
C ALA A 27 14.21 23.74 -1.66
N GLU A 28 13.54 23.60 -2.80
CA GLU A 28 12.09 23.44 -2.89
C GLU A 28 11.63 21.99 -2.72
N PHE A 29 12.55 21.03 -2.89
CA PHE A 29 12.28 19.60 -2.80
C PHE A 29 11.56 19.21 -1.50
N ARG A 30 12.00 19.73 -0.34
CA ARG A 30 11.37 19.45 0.95
C ARG A 30 9.92 19.91 1.01
N THR A 31 9.61 21.08 0.45
CA THR A 31 8.26 21.65 0.43
C THR A 31 7.32 20.79 -0.41
N VAL A 32 7.77 20.40 -1.61
CA VAL A 32 7.02 19.48 -2.49
C VAL A 32 6.81 18.13 -1.81
N GLN A 33 7.85 17.62 -1.12
CA GLN A 33 7.78 16.38 -0.36
C GLN A 33 6.74 16.37 0.75
N THR A 34 6.72 17.43 1.53
CA THR A 34 5.82 17.53 2.66
C THR A 34 4.37 17.70 2.19
N SER A 35 4.16 18.47 1.11
CA SER A 35 2.82 18.69 0.53
C SER A 35 2.24 17.41 -0.08
N GLN A 36 3.00 16.69 -0.90
CA GLN A 36 2.52 15.47 -1.56
C GLN A 36 2.47 14.25 -0.61
N GLY A 37 3.28 14.22 0.45
CA GLY A 37 3.31 13.12 1.43
C GLY A 37 2.19 13.17 2.48
N HIS A 38 1.61 14.34 2.78
CA HIS A 38 0.58 14.45 3.83
C HIS A 38 -0.77 13.81 3.47
N GLY A 39 -1.11 13.74 2.18
CA GLY A 39 -2.39 13.16 1.73
C GLY A 39 -2.42 11.62 1.73
N SER A 40 -1.30 10.97 1.43
CA SER A 40 -1.25 9.52 1.24
C SER A 40 -1.49 8.74 2.53
N GLY A 41 -1.06 9.26 3.68
CA GLY A 41 -1.31 8.64 4.99
C GLY A 41 -2.80 8.46 5.27
N LEU A 42 -3.60 9.51 5.13
CA LEU A 42 -5.03 9.45 5.41
C LEU A 42 -5.79 8.64 4.35
N VAL A 43 -5.46 8.84 3.07
CA VAL A 43 -6.18 8.25 1.95
C VAL A 43 -5.88 6.77 1.77
N TYR A 44 -4.69 6.28 2.15
CA TYR A 44 -4.32 4.88 1.94
C TYR A 44 -4.12 4.08 3.23
N VAL A 45 -3.42 4.63 4.22
CA VAL A 45 -3.05 3.86 5.42
C VAL A 45 -4.28 3.55 6.27
N VAL A 46 -5.15 4.54 6.50
CA VAL A 46 -6.38 4.34 7.30
C VAL A 46 -7.32 3.31 6.65
N PRO A 47 -7.65 3.40 5.34
CA PRO A 47 -8.44 2.37 4.65
C PRO A 47 -7.77 0.99 4.65
N LYS A 48 -6.44 0.92 4.54
CA LYS A 48 -5.70 -0.35 4.61
C LYS A 48 -5.76 -0.99 5.99
N ILE A 49 -5.74 -0.20 7.08
CA ILE A 49 -5.97 -0.71 8.44
C ILE A 49 -7.36 -1.31 8.53
N ALA A 50 -8.39 -0.57 8.09
CA ALA A 50 -9.77 -1.05 8.10
C ALA A 50 -9.93 -2.34 7.28
N LEU A 51 -9.29 -2.42 6.11
CA LEU A 51 -9.28 -3.61 5.27
C LEU A 51 -8.65 -4.82 5.99
N THR A 52 -7.52 -4.60 6.66
CA THR A 52 -6.84 -5.65 7.42
C THR A 52 -7.72 -6.16 8.55
N ALA A 53 -8.35 -5.25 9.32
CA ALA A 53 -9.29 -5.61 10.37
C ALA A 53 -10.49 -6.39 9.82
N PHE A 54 -11.05 -5.97 8.67
CA PHE A 54 -12.18 -6.65 8.06
C PHE A 54 -11.84 -8.07 7.62
N VAL A 55 -10.66 -8.30 7.05
CA VAL A 55 -10.19 -9.65 6.69
C VAL A 55 -10.03 -10.55 7.92
N ILE A 56 -9.52 -10.00 9.04
CA ILE A 56 -9.41 -10.75 10.30
C ILE A 56 -10.79 -11.10 10.85
N VAL A 57 -11.74 -10.17 10.85
CA VAL A 57 -13.13 -10.43 11.28
C VAL A 57 -13.79 -11.50 10.42
N LEU A 58 -13.61 -11.44 9.10
CA LEU A 58 -14.08 -12.50 8.19
C LEU A 58 -13.43 -13.84 8.50
N LEU A 59 -12.12 -13.90 8.75
CA LEU A 59 -11.49 -15.17 9.12
C LEU A 59 -12.01 -15.75 10.44
N ALA A 60 -12.42 -14.90 11.38
CA ALA A 60 -12.90 -15.32 12.69
C ALA A 60 -14.38 -15.77 12.70
N GLY A 61 -15.20 -15.28 11.76
CA GLY A 61 -16.65 -15.49 11.81
C GLY A 61 -17.35 -15.56 10.45
N ALA A 62 -16.61 -15.78 9.35
CA ALA A 62 -17.23 -15.94 8.05
C ALA A 62 -18.17 -17.16 8.04
N PRO A 63 -19.33 -17.05 7.37
CA PRO A 63 -20.20 -18.19 7.10
C PRO A 63 -19.44 -19.29 6.35
N ASP A 64 -19.81 -20.56 6.55
CA ASP A 64 -19.22 -21.73 5.86
C ASP A 64 -19.25 -21.63 4.32
N ALA A 65 -20.12 -20.77 3.79
CA ALA A 65 -20.20 -20.45 2.35
C ALA A 65 -18.97 -19.70 1.82
N ILE A 66 -18.15 -19.07 2.68
CA ILE A 66 -16.94 -18.36 2.26
C ILE A 66 -15.74 -19.29 2.43
N PRO A 67 -15.05 -19.68 1.34
CA PRO A 67 -13.84 -20.47 1.47
C PRO A 67 -12.79 -19.69 2.27
N SER A 68 -12.13 -20.34 3.23
CA SER A 68 -11.17 -19.70 4.13
C SER A 68 -9.79 -19.50 3.50
N TRP A 69 -9.41 -20.33 2.53
CA TRP A 69 -8.06 -20.28 1.91
C TRP A 69 -7.75 -18.94 1.20
N PRO A 70 -8.65 -18.29 0.44
CA PRO A 70 -8.35 -17.01 -0.18
C PRO A 70 -8.29 -15.89 0.84
N LEU A 71 -9.02 -16.00 1.97
CA LEU A 71 -8.93 -15.06 3.07
C LEU A 71 -7.55 -15.13 3.75
N TRP A 72 -7.04 -16.33 4.01
CA TRP A 72 -5.68 -16.53 4.52
C TRP A 72 -4.61 -16.06 3.54
N ALA A 73 -4.73 -16.40 2.25
CA ALA A 73 -3.80 -15.95 1.22
C ALA A 73 -3.83 -14.42 1.04
N GLY A 74 -5.03 -13.83 1.09
CA GLY A 74 -5.23 -12.38 1.06
C GLY A 74 -4.66 -11.68 2.28
N LEU A 75 -4.77 -12.28 3.47
CA LEU A 75 -4.14 -11.77 4.70
C LEU A 75 -2.62 -11.85 4.63
N ALA A 76 -2.06 -12.96 4.14
CA ALA A 76 -0.62 -13.10 3.95
C ALA A 76 -0.07 -12.03 2.99
N ALA A 77 -0.78 -11.75 1.90
CA ALA A 77 -0.44 -10.67 0.98
C ALA A 77 -0.53 -9.28 1.62
N LEU A 78 -1.55 -9.01 2.44
CA LEU A 78 -1.64 -7.76 3.23
C LEU A 78 -0.49 -7.62 4.21
N THR A 79 -0.12 -8.70 4.91
CA THR A 79 1.02 -8.73 5.83
C THR A 79 2.32 -8.44 5.10
N ALA A 80 2.55 -9.03 3.92
CA ALA A 80 3.71 -8.72 3.09
C ALA A 80 3.74 -7.25 2.67
N SER A 81 2.59 -6.69 2.30
CA SER A 81 2.46 -5.26 1.98
C SER A 81 2.76 -4.35 3.18
N TRP A 82 2.32 -4.73 4.39
CA TRP A 82 2.64 -4.03 5.64
C TRP A 82 4.12 -4.13 6.00
N LEU A 83 4.72 -5.30 5.85
CA LEU A 83 6.12 -5.53 6.16
C LEU A 83 7.03 -4.74 5.21
N SER A 84 6.73 -4.73 3.90
CA SER A 84 7.40 -3.86 2.94
C SER A 84 7.34 -2.40 3.42
N PHE A 85 6.15 -1.93 3.81
CA PHE A 85 5.99 -0.55 4.27
C PHE A 85 6.84 -0.25 5.50
N ALA A 86 6.73 -1.06 6.55
CA ALA A 86 7.41 -0.83 7.81
C ALA A 86 8.93 -0.93 7.72
N VAL A 87 9.44 -1.87 6.91
CA VAL A 87 10.89 -2.18 6.83
C VAL A 87 11.60 -1.38 5.75
N ILE A 88 10.91 -1.04 4.65
CA ILE A 88 11.54 -0.43 3.48
C ILE A 88 11.07 1.01 3.28
N GLN A 89 9.76 1.21 3.11
CA GLN A 89 9.26 2.54 2.73
C GLN A 89 9.36 3.53 3.89
N LEU A 90 8.99 3.16 5.11
CA LEU A 90 8.99 4.06 6.26
C LEU A 90 10.41 4.57 6.61
N PRO A 91 11.46 3.73 6.71
CA PRO A 91 12.81 4.22 6.98
C PRO A 91 13.35 5.13 5.87
N ILE A 92 13.09 4.79 4.61
CA ILE A 92 13.52 5.61 3.47
C ILE A 92 12.79 6.96 3.50
N GLN A 93 11.48 6.99 3.75
CA GLN A 93 10.73 8.24 3.83
C GLN A 93 11.20 9.12 4.99
N LEU A 94 11.56 8.55 6.15
CA LEU A 94 12.16 9.29 7.26
C LEU A 94 13.54 9.87 6.88
N ALA A 95 14.38 9.10 6.19
CA ALA A 95 15.69 9.56 5.72
C ALA A 95 15.57 10.69 4.69
N ILE A 96 14.65 10.57 3.71
CA ILE A 96 14.44 11.60 2.68
C ILE A 96 13.97 12.92 3.33
N ARG A 97 13.10 12.88 4.35
CA ARG A 97 12.65 14.08 5.08
C ARG A 97 13.81 14.86 5.72
N GLN A 98 14.86 14.16 6.13
CA GLN A 98 16.04 14.76 6.75
C GLN A 98 17.05 15.30 5.73
N THR A 99 17.26 14.56 4.63
CA THR A 99 18.43 14.76 3.74
C THR A 99 18.11 15.24 2.33
N ALA A 100 16.84 15.20 1.90
CA ALA A 100 16.41 15.46 0.52
C ALA A 100 17.21 14.65 -0.54
N ASP A 101 17.74 13.48 -0.15
CA ASP A 101 18.61 12.67 -0.98
C ASP A 101 17.85 11.99 -2.14
N ARG A 102 18.27 12.30 -3.37
CA ARG A 102 17.71 11.73 -4.60
C ARG A 102 18.00 10.24 -4.74
N ALA A 103 19.12 9.74 -4.20
CA ALA A 103 19.43 8.32 -4.24
C ALA A 103 18.46 7.50 -3.38
N ALA A 104 18.03 8.05 -2.24
CA ALA A 104 17.01 7.44 -1.39
C ALA A 104 15.64 7.37 -2.10
N ILE A 105 15.27 8.37 -2.93
CA ILE A 105 14.06 8.34 -3.76
C ILE A 105 14.14 7.24 -4.82
N ALA A 106 15.26 7.13 -5.53
CA ALA A 106 15.45 6.07 -6.53
C ALA A 106 15.34 4.67 -5.92
N ARG A 107 15.86 4.50 -4.70
CA ARG A 107 15.72 3.26 -3.94
C ARG A 107 14.27 3.00 -3.51
N LEU A 108 13.51 4.04 -3.15
CA LEU A 108 12.08 3.94 -2.86
C LEU A 108 11.31 3.43 -4.09
N LEU A 109 11.52 4.05 -5.26
CA LEU A 109 10.92 3.64 -6.54
C LEU A 109 11.22 2.18 -6.88
N ARG A 110 12.47 1.75 -6.74
CA ARG A 110 12.90 0.38 -7.06
C ARG A 110 12.31 -0.68 -6.13
N THR A 111 11.84 -0.29 -4.96
CA THR A 111 11.31 -1.23 -3.95
C THR A 111 9.79 -1.15 -3.81
N ASP A 112 9.15 -0.13 -4.38
CA ASP A 112 7.71 0.08 -4.27
C ASP A 112 6.88 -1.05 -4.92
N TRP A 113 7.40 -1.66 -5.99
CA TRP A 113 6.73 -2.76 -6.70
C TRP A 113 6.39 -3.93 -5.77
N ILE A 114 7.17 -4.17 -4.70
CA ILE A 114 6.91 -5.25 -3.74
C ILE A 114 5.55 -5.03 -3.09
N ARG A 115 5.30 -3.80 -2.65
CA ARG A 115 4.08 -3.41 -1.97
C ARG A 115 2.89 -3.41 -2.94
N VAL A 116 3.11 -2.95 -4.17
CA VAL A 116 2.10 -2.97 -5.24
C VAL A 116 1.71 -4.41 -5.60
N ALA A 117 2.69 -5.29 -5.84
CA ALA A 117 2.45 -6.69 -6.16
C ALA A 117 1.71 -7.41 -5.02
N ALA A 118 2.10 -7.15 -3.77
CA ALA A 118 1.41 -7.69 -2.61
C ALA A 118 -0.05 -7.19 -2.52
N MET A 119 -0.32 -5.90 -2.79
CA MET A 119 -1.69 -5.37 -2.77
C MET A 119 -2.53 -5.90 -3.94
N ALA A 120 -1.93 -6.07 -5.12
CA ALA A 120 -2.58 -6.67 -6.29
C ALA A 120 -2.93 -8.15 -6.02
N ALA A 121 -2.01 -8.91 -5.40
CA ALA A 121 -2.27 -10.28 -4.98
C ALA A 121 -3.42 -10.35 -3.97
N HIS A 122 -3.43 -9.47 -2.95
CA HIS A 122 -4.55 -9.39 -2.02
C HIS A 122 -5.88 -9.15 -2.74
N PHE A 123 -5.92 -8.18 -3.67
CA PHE A 123 -7.11 -7.88 -4.45
C PHE A 123 -7.59 -9.10 -5.26
N ALA A 124 -6.68 -9.83 -5.91
CA ALA A 124 -7.01 -11.05 -6.63
C ALA A 124 -7.64 -12.12 -5.71
N PHE A 125 -7.08 -12.34 -4.52
CA PHE A 125 -7.66 -13.28 -3.55
C PHE A 125 -9.03 -12.83 -3.03
N ALA A 126 -9.23 -11.52 -2.84
CA ALA A 126 -10.55 -10.98 -2.48
C ALA A 126 -11.59 -11.24 -3.58
N VAL A 127 -11.21 -11.08 -4.86
CA VAL A 127 -12.08 -11.41 -6.01
C VAL A 127 -12.39 -12.90 -6.04
N ILE A 128 -11.40 -13.76 -5.79
CA ILE A 128 -11.60 -15.23 -5.73
C ILE A 128 -12.56 -15.59 -4.60
N ALA A 129 -12.42 -15.00 -3.41
CA ALA A 129 -13.34 -15.23 -2.30
C ALA A 129 -14.78 -14.90 -2.70
N ILE A 130 -15.01 -13.74 -3.32
CA ILE A 130 -16.34 -13.30 -3.77
C ILE A 130 -16.89 -14.21 -4.88
N ALA A 131 -16.07 -14.57 -5.87
CA ALA A 131 -16.50 -15.41 -6.98
C ALA A 131 -16.92 -16.82 -6.53
N ARG A 132 -16.25 -17.36 -5.50
CA ARG A 132 -16.55 -18.67 -4.92
C ARG A 132 -17.72 -18.68 -3.94
N THR A 133 -18.08 -17.52 -3.39
CA THR A 133 -19.31 -17.38 -2.59
C THR A 133 -20.58 -17.27 -3.43
N ALA A 134 -20.45 -16.95 -4.72
CA ALA A 134 -21.57 -16.77 -5.64
C ALA A 134 -21.93 -18.04 -6.43
N SER A 135 -21.19 -19.14 -6.23
CA SER A 135 -21.35 -20.44 -6.88
C SER A 135 -21.89 -21.48 -5.91
#